data_AF-A0A3S1YS18-F1
#
_entry.id   AF-A0A3S1YS18-F1
#
_cell.length_a   1.000
_cell.length_b   1.000
_cell.length_c   1.000
_cell.angle_alpha   90.00
_cell.angle_beta   90.00
_cell.angle_gamma   90.00
#
_symmetry.space_group_name_H-M   'P 1'
#
loop_
_entity.id
_entity.type
_entity.pdbx_description
1 polymer ?
#
loop_
_entity_poly.entity_id
_entity_poly.type
_entity_poly.pdbx_seq_one_letter_code
_entity_poly.pdbx_strand_id
1 'polypeptide(L)'
;EKKDRVDDALNATRAAVEEGIVAGGGVALLRASANIKATGVNADQAAGINIVRRALQAPARQIAANAGAEASIVAGKILENKGATFGYNAQTGEYGDMIAMGIVDPVKVVRTALQDAASVAGLLVTTEAMIAEAPKKESAGGGMPGGMGGGGMGGMGGMDF
;
A
#
# COMPACT_ATOMS: atom_id res chain seq x y z
N GLU A 1 3.44 21.16 -2.87
CA GLU A 1 1.98 20.97 -2.97
C GLU A 1 1.37 21.44 -4.29
N LYS A 2 1.33 22.74 -4.64
CA LYS A 2 0.65 23.18 -5.88
C LYS A 2 1.24 22.58 -7.17
N LYS A 3 2.57 22.48 -7.25
CA LYS A 3 3.27 21.87 -8.39
C LYS A 3 2.99 20.36 -8.46
N ASP A 4 3.18 19.68 -7.33
CA ASP A 4 2.97 18.23 -7.23
C ASP A 4 1.54 17.82 -7.64
N ARG A 5 0.52 18.59 -7.24
CA ARG A 5 -0.87 18.36 -7.68
C ARG A 5 -1.06 18.47 -9.20
N VAL A 6 -0.34 19.37 -9.87
CA VAL A 6 -0.42 19.53 -11.32
C VAL A 6 0.26 18.35 -12.01
N ASP A 7 1.42 17.95 -11.51
CA ASP A 7 2.16 16.79 -12.02
C ASP A 7 1.34 15.50 -11.84
N ASP A 8 0.70 15.31 -10.67
CA ASP A 8 -0.20 14.19 -10.39
C ASP A 8 -1.41 14.16 -11.33
N ALA A 9 -2.08 15.30 -11.52
CA ALA A 9 -3.23 15.39 -12.42
C ALA A 9 -2.86 15.12 -13.88
N LEU A 10 -1.70 15.61 -14.33
CA LEU A 10 -1.19 15.35 -15.68
C LEU A 10 -0.88 13.86 -15.89
N ASN A 11 -0.25 13.22 -14.91
CA ASN A 11 0.08 11.80 -15.00
C ASN A 11 -1.17 10.92 -14.90
N ALA A 12 -2.13 11.27 -14.05
CA ALA A 12 -3.40 10.55 -13.92
C ALA A 12 -4.22 10.60 -15.22
N THR A 13 -4.31 11.77 -15.87
CA THR A 13 -5.00 11.91 -17.16
C THR A 13 -4.31 11.14 -18.28
N ARG A 14 -2.97 11.16 -18.35
CA ARG A 14 -2.21 10.32 -19.30
C ARG A 14 -2.50 8.84 -19.09
N ALA A 15 -2.43 8.36 -17.85
CA ALA A 15 -2.72 6.97 -17.51
C ALA A 15 -4.17 6.57 -17.83
N ALA A 16 -5.12 7.48 -17.62
CA ALA A 16 -6.53 7.27 -17.96
C ALA A 16 -6.77 7.19 -19.47
N VAL A 17 -6.02 7.96 -20.28
CA VAL A 17 -6.09 7.90 -21.75
C VAL A 17 -5.52 6.58 -22.28
N GLU A 18 -4.46 6.06 -21.67
CA GLU A 18 -3.79 4.82 -22.11
C GLU A 18 -4.62 3.55 -21.86
N GLU A 19 -5.16 3.39 -20.65
CA GLU A 19 -5.82 2.14 -20.21
C GLU A 19 -7.28 2.31 -19.77
N GLY A 20 -7.82 3.52 -19.83
CA GLY A 20 -9.16 3.83 -19.36
C GLY A 20 -9.26 4.08 -17.85
N ILE A 21 -10.50 4.13 -17.37
CA ILE A 21 -10.85 4.43 -15.97
C ILE A 21 -11.74 3.35 -15.38
N VAL A 22 -11.72 3.26 -14.05
CA VAL A 22 -12.60 2.41 -13.24
C VAL A 22 -13.21 3.23 -12.10
N ALA A 23 -14.25 2.67 -11.47
CA ALA A 23 -14.84 3.25 -10.27
C ALA A 23 -13.80 3.30 -9.14
N GLY A 24 -13.54 4.51 -8.66
CA GLY A 24 -12.54 4.76 -7.62
C GLY A 24 -13.02 4.40 -6.22
N GLY A 25 -12.35 4.93 -5.20
CA GLY A 25 -12.73 4.70 -3.80
C GLY A 25 -12.55 3.23 -3.36
N GLY A 26 -11.66 2.49 -4.02
CA GLY A 26 -11.43 1.06 -3.76
C GLY A 26 -12.53 0.13 -4.30
N VAL A 27 -13.55 0.65 -4.99
CA VAL A 27 -14.69 -0.14 -5.51
C VAL A 27 -14.22 -1.16 -6.54
N ALA A 28 -13.33 -0.77 -7.45
CA ALA A 28 -12.77 -1.68 -8.45
C ALA A 28 -12.12 -2.92 -7.83
N LEU A 29 -11.27 -2.74 -6.80
CA LEU A 29 -10.59 -3.83 -6.10
C LEU A 29 -11.57 -4.67 -5.27
N LEU A 30 -12.52 -4.02 -4.59
CA LEU A 30 -13.56 -4.71 -3.83
C LEU A 30 -14.38 -5.63 -4.75
N ARG A 31 -14.80 -5.15 -5.92
CA ARG A 31 -15.51 -5.97 -6.91
C ARG A 31 -14.64 -7.06 -7.52
N ALA A 32 -13.36 -6.78 -7.76
CA ALA A 32 -12.42 -7.79 -8.23
C ALA A 32 -12.30 -8.95 -7.23
N SER A 33 -12.33 -8.67 -5.92
CA SER A 33 -12.25 -9.69 -4.86
C SER A 33 -13.37 -10.74 -4.94
N ALA A 34 -14.58 -10.32 -5.32
CA ALA A 34 -15.74 -11.21 -5.50
C ALA A 34 -15.69 -11.99 -6.82
N ASN A 35 -14.88 -11.54 -7.79
CA ASN A 35 -14.80 -12.12 -9.13
C ASN A 35 -13.53 -12.97 -9.36
N ILE A 36 -12.75 -13.26 -8.31
CA ILE A 36 -11.59 -14.17 -8.42
C ILE A 36 -12.09 -15.59 -8.74
N LYS A 37 -11.76 -16.08 -9.95
CA LYS A 37 -12.09 -17.43 -10.43
C LYS A 37 -10.97 -18.45 -10.19
N ALA A 38 -9.80 -18.01 -9.71
CA ALA A 38 -8.67 -18.89 -9.45
C ALA A 38 -9.01 -19.90 -8.34
N THR A 39 -8.54 -21.13 -8.51
CA THR A 39 -8.64 -22.21 -7.52
C THR A 39 -7.24 -22.74 -7.22
N GLY A 40 -6.99 -23.08 -5.96
CA GLY A 40 -5.69 -23.62 -5.54
C GLY A 40 -5.62 -25.11 -5.82
N VAL A 41 -4.46 -25.60 -6.25
CA VAL A 41 -4.25 -27.06 -6.46
C VAL A 41 -3.98 -27.80 -5.15
N ASN A 42 -3.68 -27.06 -4.06
CA ASN A 42 -3.49 -27.55 -2.72
C ASN A 42 -4.03 -26.55 -1.67
N ALA A 43 -3.99 -26.93 -0.39
CA ALA A 43 -4.51 -26.12 0.71
C ALA A 43 -3.77 -24.77 0.86
N ASP A 44 -2.45 -24.75 0.64
CA ASP A 44 -1.64 -23.54 0.79
C ASP A 44 -1.95 -22.51 -0.28
N GLN A 45 -2.12 -22.94 -1.54
CA GLN A 45 -2.55 -22.08 -2.63
C GLN A 45 -3.98 -21.57 -2.40
N ALA A 46 -4.88 -22.41 -1.89
CA ALA A 46 -6.23 -21.98 -1.54
C ALA A 46 -6.21 -20.90 -0.43
N ALA A 47 -5.34 -21.07 0.57
CA ALA A 47 -5.12 -20.06 1.60
C ALA A 47 -4.55 -18.76 1.01
N GLY A 48 -3.57 -18.82 0.11
CA GLY A 48 -3.00 -17.67 -0.59
C GLY A 48 -4.05 -16.89 -1.40
N ILE A 49 -4.91 -17.59 -2.14
CA ILE A 49 -6.03 -16.96 -2.87
C ILE A 49 -6.99 -16.25 -1.91
N ASN A 50 -7.29 -16.85 -0.75
CA ASN A 50 -8.14 -16.23 0.27
C ASN A 50 -7.49 -14.99 0.89
N ILE A 51 -6.17 -14.97 1.07
CA ILE A 51 -5.42 -13.79 1.52
C ILE A 51 -5.58 -12.65 0.52
N VAL A 52 -5.37 -12.90 -0.77
CA VAL A 52 -5.56 -11.89 -1.83
C VAL A 52 -7.00 -11.40 -1.85
N ARG A 53 -7.99 -12.30 -1.77
CA ARG A 53 -9.41 -11.94 -1.71
C ARG A 53 -9.71 -10.99 -0.55
N ARG A 54 -9.11 -11.21 0.62
CA ARG A 54 -9.28 -10.34 1.79
C ARG A 54 -8.55 -9.00 1.60
N ALA A 55 -7.32 -9.02 1.09
CA ALA A 55 -6.50 -7.84 0.88
C ALA A 55 -7.16 -6.84 -0.08
N LEU A 56 -7.77 -7.31 -1.16
CA LEU A 56 -8.47 -6.46 -2.13
C LEU A 56 -9.66 -5.70 -1.56
N GLN A 57 -10.24 -6.14 -0.43
CA GLN A 57 -11.32 -5.42 0.25
C GLN A 57 -10.80 -4.30 1.16
N ALA A 58 -9.52 -4.35 1.56
CA ALA A 58 -8.96 -3.45 2.54
C ALA A 58 -9.01 -1.97 2.11
N PRO A 59 -8.74 -1.59 0.84
CA PRO A 59 -8.77 -0.19 0.43
C PRO A 59 -10.15 0.47 0.63
N ALA A 60 -11.22 -0.15 0.14
CA ALA A 60 -12.57 0.38 0.29
C ALA A 60 -13.00 0.46 1.77
N ARG A 61 -12.66 -0.57 2.56
CA ARG A 61 -12.92 -0.61 4.01
C ARG A 61 -12.16 0.48 4.75
N GLN A 62 -10.89 0.71 4.41
CA GLN A 62 -10.07 1.74 5.03
C GLN A 62 -10.59 3.14 4.70
N ILE A 63 -10.99 3.39 3.46
CA ILE A 63 -11.60 4.67 3.05
C ILE A 63 -12.90 4.92 3.81
N ALA A 64 -13.77 3.92 3.93
CA ALA A 64 -15.00 4.01 4.70
C ALA A 64 -14.75 4.30 6.19
N ALA A 65 -13.81 3.56 6.80
CA ALA A 65 -13.45 3.75 8.20
C ALA A 65 -12.86 5.15 8.46
N ASN A 66 -12.00 5.64 7.57
CA ASN A 66 -11.42 6.99 7.65
C ASN A 66 -12.49 8.09 7.53
N ALA A 67 -13.60 7.80 6.85
CA ALA A 67 -14.75 8.69 6.76
C ALA A 67 -15.74 8.54 7.94
N GLY A 68 -15.42 7.72 8.95
CA GLY A 68 -16.28 7.48 10.11
C GLY A 68 -17.47 6.56 9.86
N ALA A 69 -17.52 5.91 8.69
CA ALA A 69 -18.56 4.94 8.36
C ALA A 69 -18.17 3.51 8.81
N GLU A 70 -19.17 2.66 9.05
CA GLU A 70 -18.91 1.25 9.35
C GLU A 70 -18.52 0.51 8.06
N ALA A 71 -17.26 0.08 8.01
CA ALA A 71 -16.62 -0.45 6.82
C ALA A 71 -17.28 -1.74 6.30
N SER A 72 -17.83 -2.58 7.17
CA SER A 72 -18.45 -3.85 6.79
C SER A 72 -19.79 -3.64 6.09
N ILE A 73 -20.61 -2.71 6.57
CA ILE A 73 -21.88 -2.29 5.98
C ILE A 73 -21.62 -1.64 4.62
N VAL A 74 -20.63 -0.76 4.53
CA VAL A 74 -20.26 -0.12 3.25
C VAL A 74 -19.83 -1.17 2.23
N ALA A 75 -18.89 -2.04 2.58
CA ALA A 75 -18.41 -3.08 1.67
C ALA A 75 -19.53 -4.06 1.28
N GLY A 76 -20.39 -4.45 2.23
CA GLY A 76 -21.54 -5.32 2.00
C GLY A 76 -22.52 -4.72 0.98
N LYS A 77 -22.96 -3.47 1.20
CA LYS A 77 -23.88 -2.77 0.29
C LYS A 77 -23.34 -2.63 -1.13
N ILE A 78 -22.04 -2.36 -1.27
CA ILE A 78 -21.38 -2.28 -2.58
C ILE A 78 -21.44 -3.64 -3.29
N LEU A 79 -21.15 -4.73 -2.58
CA LEU A 79 -21.13 -6.10 -3.13
C LEU A 79 -22.52 -6.66 -3.42
N GLU A 80 -23.53 -6.29 -2.64
CA GLU A 80 -24.94 -6.67 -2.88
C GLU A 80 -25.49 -6.07 -4.17
N ASN A 81 -25.01 -4.87 -4.54
CA ASN A 81 -25.36 -4.24 -5.79
C ASN A 81 -24.53 -4.77 -6.96
N LYS A 82 -25.19 -5.15 -8.06
CA LYS A 82 -24.56 -5.72 -9.26
C LYS A 82 -23.90 -4.69 -10.19
N GLY A 83 -24.18 -3.39 -10.02
CA GLY A 83 -23.67 -2.34 -10.89
C GLY A 83 -22.16 -2.17 -10.74
N ALA A 84 -21.39 -2.35 -11.80
CA ALA A 84 -19.91 -2.31 -11.76
C ALA A 84 -19.34 -1.00 -11.18
N THR A 85 -20.08 0.10 -11.32
CA THR A 85 -19.71 1.44 -10.88
C THR A 85 -20.36 1.85 -9.55
N PHE A 86 -21.27 1.05 -9.01
CA PHE A 86 -21.95 1.38 -7.76
C PHE A 86 -20.97 1.30 -6.59
N GLY A 87 -20.86 2.39 -5.83
CA GLY A 87 -19.91 2.55 -4.74
C GLY A 87 -20.43 3.46 -3.63
N TYR A 88 -19.51 3.85 -2.75
CA TYR A 88 -19.76 4.74 -1.63
C TYR A 88 -18.87 5.97 -1.76
N ASN A 89 -19.49 7.14 -1.85
CA ASN A 89 -18.79 8.42 -1.82
C ASN A 89 -18.44 8.76 -0.36
N ALA A 90 -17.18 8.58 0.00
CA ALA A 90 -16.70 8.84 1.35
C ALA A 90 -16.70 10.32 1.76
N GLN A 91 -16.81 11.25 0.81
CA GLN A 91 -16.90 12.68 1.10
C GLN A 91 -18.32 13.11 1.51
N THR A 92 -19.35 12.51 0.90
CA THR A 92 -20.76 12.88 1.14
C THR A 92 -21.53 11.85 1.96
N GLY A 93 -21.04 10.62 2.06
CA GLY A 93 -21.75 9.50 2.69
C GLY A 93 -22.80 8.84 1.80
N GLU A 94 -22.87 9.20 0.52
CA GLU A 94 -23.90 8.72 -0.40
C GLU A 94 -23.43 7.50 -1.20
N TYR A 95 -24.40 6.65 -1.59
CA TYR A 95 -24.15 5.53 -2.50
C TYR A 95 -24.65 5.87 -3.90
N GLY A 96 -23.91 5.46 -4.92
CA GLY A 96 -24.33 5.65 -6.31
C GLY A 96 -23.25 5.30 -7.31
N ASP A 97 -23.43 5.76 -8.55
CA ASP A 97 -22.45 5.55 -9.62
C ASP A 97 -21.22 6.44 -9.39
N MET A 98 -20.10 5.82 -9.06
CA MET A 98 -18.84 6.51 -8.75
C MET A 98 -18.30 7.30 -9.94
N ILE A 99 -18.51 6.81 -11.18
CA ILE A 99 -18.05 7.50 -12.38
C ILE A 99 -18.91 8.74 -12.61
N ALA A 100 -20.23 8.64 -12.47
CA ALA A 100 -21.12 9.78 -12.56
C ALA A 100 -20.85 10.83 -11.46
N MET A 101 -20.41 10.38 -10.28
CA MET A 101 -19.97 11.24 -9.17
C MET A 101 -18.55 11.81 -9.36
N GLY A 102 -17.85 11.46 -10.44
CA GLY A 102 -16.49 11.92 -10.72
C GLY A 102 -15.39 11.27 -9.88
N ILE A 103 -15.71 10.19 -9.15
CA ILE A 103 -14.77 9.43 -8.33
C ILE A 103 -14.24 8.26 -9.15
N VAL A 104 -13.17 8.54 -9.89
CA VAL A 104 -12.59 7.63 -10.87
C VAL A 104 -11.10 7.43 -10.60
N ASP A 105 -10.64 6.20 -10.81
CA ASP A 105 -9.21 5.87 -10.78
C ASP A 105 -8.78 5.39 -12.17
N PRO A 106 -7.60 5.79 -12.69
CA PRO A 106 -7.05 5.20 -13.90
C PRO A 106 -6.80 3.70 -13.73
N VAL A 107 -7.15 2.89 -14.73
CA VAL A 107 -6.96 1.42 -14.68
C VAL A 107 -5.52 1.05 -14.38
N LYS A 108 -4.58 1.71 -15.06
CA LYS A 108 -3.14 1.52 -14.88
C LYS A 108 -2.70 1.70 -13.43
N VAL A 109 -3.22 2.74 -12.74
CA VAL A 109 -2.87 3.04 -11.35
C VAL A 109 -3.30 1.90 -10.43
N VAL A 110 -4.55 1.47 -10.54
CA VAL A 110 -5.10 0.38 -9.70
C VAL A 110 -4.38 -0.94 -9.96
N ARG A 111 -4.13 -1.26 -11.23
CA ARG A 111 -3.43 -2.49 -11.65
C ARG A 111 -1.99 -2.51 -11.17
N THR A 112 -1.24 -1.43 -11.43
CA THR A 112 0.16 -1.33 -11.03
C THR A 112 0.32 -1.35 -9.52
N ALA A 113 -0.53 -0.63 -8.78
CA ALA A 113 -0.52 -0.67 -7.31
C ALA A 113 -0.69 -2.09 -6.75
N LEU A 114 -1.62 -2.87 -7.33
CA LEU A 114 -1.82 -4.27 -6.93
C LEU A 114 -0.61 -5.15 -7.29
N GLN A 115 -0.04 -4.98 -8.48
CA GLN A 115 1.12 -5.76 -8.95
C GLN A 115 2.35 -5.48 -8.08
N ASP A 116 2.62 -4.22 -7.78
CA ASP A 116 3.74 -3.79 -6.95
C ASP A 116 3.57 -4.29 -5.51
N ALA A 117 2.37 -4.16 -4.94
CA ALA A 117 2.07 -4.69 -3.62
C ALA A 117 2.25 -6.21 -3.55
N ALA A 118 1.79 -6.95 -4.56
CA ALA A 118 1.97 -8.39 -4.64
C ALA A 118 3.45 -8.78 -4.79
N SER A 119 4.22 -8.01 -5.56
CA SER A 119 5.66 -8.21 -5.75
C SER A 119 6.43 -8.07 -4.43
N VAL A 120 6.20 -6.98 -3.71
CA VAL A 120 6.84 -6.75 -2.39
C VAL A 120 6.38 -7.78 -1.36
N ALA A 121 5.09 -8.10 -1.33
CA ALA A 121 4.58 -9.14 -0.42
C ALA A 121 5.20 -10.51 -0.72
N GLY A 122 5.33 -10.88 -2.00
CA GLY A 122 5.99 -12.11 -2.42
C GLY A 122 7.44 -12.18 -1.96
N LEU A 123 8.20 -11.09 -2.18
CA LEU A 123 9.57 -10.96 -1.70
C LEU A 123 9.65 -11.19 -0.19
N LEU A 124 8.86 -10.45 0.59
CA LEU A 124 8.88 -10.51 2.06
C LEU A 124 8.49 -11.89 2.60
N VAL A 125 7.45 -12.52 2.05
CA VAL A 125 6.98 -13.84 2.50
C VAL A 125 8.03 -14.93 2.27
N THR A 126 8.85 -14.81 1.23
CA THR A 126 9.93 -15.76 0.92
C THR A 126 11.29 -15.38 1.53
N THR A 127 11.37 -14.27 2.28
CA THR A 127 12.61 -13.80 2.88
C THR A 127 12.85 -14.50 4.20
N GLU A 128 13.80 -15.44 4.23
CA GLU A 128 14.16 -16.21 5.43
C GLU A 128 15.09 -15.44 6.40
N ALA A 129 15.86 -14.46 5.89
CA ALA A 129 16.81 -13.70 6.69
C ALA A 129 16.93 -12.25 6.21
N MET A 130 17.07 -11.33 7.17
CA MET A 130 17.44 -9.93 6.94
C MET A 130 18.70 -9.60 7.74
N ILE A 131 19.69 -9.03 7.07
CA ILE A 131 20.95 -8.59 7.69
C ILE A 131 20.93 -7.06 7.72
N ALA A 132 21.14 -6.48 8.89
CA ALA A 132 21.21 -5.05 9.09
C ALA A 132 22.57 -4.67 9.69
N GLU A 133 23.11 -3.51 9.30
CA GLU A 133 24.28 -2.94 9.97
C GLU A 133 23.87 -2.43 11.37
N ALA A 134 24.75 -2.63 12.35
CA ALA A 134 24.57 -2.03 13.66
C ALA A 134 24.58 -0.49 13.54
N PRO A 135 23.79 0.23 14.38
CA PRO A 135 23.86 1.68 14.43
C PRO A 135 25.30 2.13 14.65
N LYS A 136 25.83 2.94 13.72
CA LYS A 136 27.15 3.54 13.91
C LYS A 136 27.05 4.43 15.15
N LYS A 137 27.90 4.18 16.15
CA LYS A 137 28.11 5.17 17.20
C LYS A 137 28.59 6.43 16.51
N GLU A 138 27.80 7.49 16.56
CA GLU A 138 28.31 8.81 16.23
C GLU A 138 29.52 9.04 17.14
N SER A 139 30.72 9.06 16.55
CA SER A 139 31.88 9.60 17.24
C SER A 139 31.52 11.05 17.51
N ALA A 140 31.26 11.38 18.78
CA ALA A 140 31.01 12.74 19.21
C ALA A 140 32.14 13.63 18.69
N GLY A 141 31.86 14.35 17.60
CA GLY A 141 32.70 15.41 17.11
C GLY A 141 32.63 16.56 18.12
N GLY A 142 33.79 17.09 18.50
CA GLY A 142 33.85 18.25 19.37
C GLY A 142 35.21 18.38 20.01
N GLY A 143 36.16 18.96 19.27
CA GLY A 143 37.44 19.33 19.83
C GLY A 143 37.27 20.34 20.98
N MET A 144 38.04 20.15 22.04
CA MET A 144 38.62 21.25 22.79
C MET A 144 40.01 20.83 23.31
N PRO A 145 41.05 21.67 23.14
CA PRO A 145 42.43 21.34 23.48
C PRO A 145 42.69 21.61 24.96
N GLY A 146 43.27 20.64 25.68
CA GLY A 146 43.61 20.85 27.08
C GLY A 146 44.39 19.70 27.72
N GLY A 147 45.72 19.79 27.65
CA GLY A 147 46.58 19.61 28.81
C GLY A 147 46.79 18.22 29.40
N MET A 148 48.01 17.72 29.18
CA MET A 148 48.87 17.08 30.18
C MET A 148 48.57 15.62 30.58
N GLY A 149 49.49 14.72 30.22
CA GLY A 149 49.91 13.65 31.13
C GLY A 149 50.01 12.25 30.53
N GLY A 150 51.26 11.82 30.30
CA GLY A 150 51.71 10.47 30.63
C GLY A 150 51.38 9.34 29.64
N GLY A 151 52.43 8.68 29.16
CA GLY A 151 52.33 7.56 28.23
C GLY A 151 51.70 6.30 28.82
N GLY A 152 51.32 5.39 27.92
CA GLY A 152 50.75 4.11 28.28
C GLY A 152 50.39 3.30 27.05
N MET A 153 51.31 2.41 26.71
CA MET A 153 51.24 1.33 25.73
C MET A 153 49.93 0.53 25.78
N GLY A 154 49.49 0.02 24.63
CA GLY A 154 48.71 -1.23 24.59
C GLY A 154 47.51 -1.18 23.66
N GLY A 155 47.74 -1.57 22.41
CA GLY A 155 46.65 -1.95 21.52
C GLY A 155 45.95 -3.21 22.02
N MET A 156 44.63 -3.16 22.04
CA MET A 156 43.77 -4.34 21.95
C MET A 156 42.42 -3.85 21.41
N GLY A 157 42.40 -3.53 20.12
CA GLY A 157 41.15 -3.32 19.40
C GLY A 157 40.39 -4.64 19.41
N GLY A 158 39.25 -4.64 20.08
CA GLY A 158 38.35 -5.79 20.13
C GLY A 158 38.00 -6.24 18.72
N MET A 159 38.39 -7.47 18.39
CA MET A 159 37.67 -8.26 17.39
C MET A 159 36.32 -8.60 17.99
N ASP A 160 35.35 -7.69 17.82
CA ASP A 160 33.94 -8.04 17.94
C ASP A 160 33.59 -8.89 16.71
N PHE A 161 33.27 -10.16 16.97
CA PHE A 161 32.51 -11.01 16.06
C PHE A 161 31.04 -10.59 16.06
#